data_AF-A0A7K2MGH2-F1
#
_entry.id   AF-A0A7K2MGH2-F1
#
_cell.length_a   1.000
_cell.length_b   1.000
_cell.length_c   1.000
_cell.angle_alpha   90.00
_cell.angle_beta   90.00
_cell.angle_gamma   90.00
#
_symmetry.space_group_name_H-M   'P 1'
#
loop_
_entity.id
_entity.type
_entity.pdbx_description
1 polymer ?
#
loop_
_entity_poly.entity_id
_entity_poly.type
_entity_poly.pdbx_seq_one_letter_code
_entity_poly.pdbx_strand_id
1 'polypeptide(L)'
;MLQVEFDQGALARLRVARGTDALWETVLSLQLLQNGQESLTYDPWRREVRRALHRAGLAGDVRALMPLCPAVGYFPDFLTPGHGDLGLEDAVDRVQSTPRRRLVAELARLGGRSHRPLPRSVRWVATGEPAALRWLGGTLRRYYALAVAPYLPVIRARAGEDRARRAEAALTGGAEALLGSYAELPGWRRPDRTRLAAPYPESRVLRLGGRPLTLVPAFFCVRAPLALVDESLPQVLVHPLDPEPGWLPRSRAGAAG
;
A
#
# COMPACT_ATOMS: atom_id res chain seq x y z
N MET A 1 10.32 -10.79 -10.15
CA MET A 1 9.18 -11.69 -9.90
C MET A 1 9.15 -12.04 -8.42
N LEU A 2 7.98 -11.93 -7.79
CA LEU A 2 7.74 -12.35 -6.41
C LEU A 2 7.10 -13.74 -6.44
N GLN A 3 7.64 -14.68 -5.66
CA GLN A 3 7.06 -16.01 -5.44
C GLN A 3 6.68 -16.15 -3.97
N VAL A 4 5.43 -16.50 -3.70
CA VAL A 4 4.94 -16.81 -2.35
C VAL A 4 4.83 -18.32 -2.23
N GLU A 5 5.48 -18.89 -1.24
CA GLU A 5 5.49 -20.33 -0.96
C GLU A 5 4.60 -20.65 0.23
N PHE A 6 3.54 -21.41 -0.03
CA PHE A 6 2.59 -21.87 0.98
C PHE A 6 3.05 -23.20 1.56
N ASP A 7 3.55 -23.17 2.80
CA ASP A 7 3.85 -24.37 3.58
C ASP A 7 2.59 -25.17 3.95
N GLN A 8 2.77 -26.34 4.56
CA GLN A 8 1.65 -27.21 4.94
C GLN A 8 0.68 -26.48 5.88
N GLY A 9 -0.60 -26.46 5.50
CA GLY A 9 -1.65 -25.76 6.24
C GLY A 9 -1.65 -24.23 6.07
N ALA A 10 -0.72 -23.65 5.31
CA ALA A 10 -0.70 -22.20 5.08
C ALA A 10 -1.95 -21.69 4.37
N LEU A 11 -2.53 -22.48 3.45
CA LEU A 11 -3.79 -22.15 2.80
C LEU A 11 -4.95 -21.99 3.80
N ALA A 12 -4.99 -22.78 4.86
CA ALA A 12 -6.00 -22.65 5.92
C ALA A 12 -5.82 -21.36 6.76
N ARG A 13 -4.62 -20.75 6.71
CA ARG A 13 -4.29 -19.50 7.39
C ARG A 13 -4.30 -18.29 6.45
N LEU A 14 -4.65 -18.48 5.18
CA LEU A 14 -4.80 -17.40 4.21
C LEU A 14 -5.97 -16.50 4.60
N ARG A 15 -5.74 -15.18 4.61
CA ARG A 15 -6.74 -14.17 4.95
C ARG A 15 -6.89 -13.19 3.80
N VAL A 16 -8.11 -12.70 3.62
CA VAL A 16 -8.41 -11.58 2.73
C VAL A 16 -8.88 -10.43 3.60
N ALA A 17 -8.27 -9.26 3.45
CA ALA A 17 -8.66 -8.07 4.19
C ALA A 17 -10.13 -7.69 3.91
N ARG A 18 -10.75 -6.97 4.86
CA ARG A 18 -12.15 -6.52 4.73
C ARG A 18 -12.33 -5.45 3.65
N GLY A 19 -11.26 -4.72 3.34
CA GLY A 19 -11.22 -3.64 2.35
C GLY A 19 -9.77 -3.17 2.20
N THR A 20 -9.61 -1.93 1.77
CA THR A 20 -8.29 -1.30 1.65
C THR A 20 -7.79 -0.77 3.00
N ASP A 21 -6.47 -0.68 3.15
CA ASP A 21 -5.82 -0.13 4.35
C ASP A 21 -5.44 1.33 4.17
N ALA A 22 -5.70 2.15 5.20
CA ALA A 22 -5.57 3.61 5.09
C ALA A 22 -4.13 4.06 4.80
N LEU A 23 -3.13 3.49 5.47
CA LEU A 23 -1.73 3.91 5.28
C LEU A 23 -1.10 3.28 4.05
N TRP A 24 -1.51 2.07 3.65
CA TRP A 24 -1.16 1.55 2.33
C TRP A 24 -1.66 2.48 1.22
N GLU A 25 -2.93 2.89 1.23
CA GLU A 25 -3.45 3.83 0.23
C GLU A 25 -2.76 5.19 0.30
N THR A 26 -2.43 5.67 1.51
CA THR A 26 -1.70 6.93 1.71
C THR A 26 -0.31 6.89 1.08
N VAL A 27 0.47 5.85 1.35
CA VAL A 27 1.83 5.72 0.81
C VAL A 27 1.79 5.50 -0.69
N LEU A 28 0.94 4.60 -1.17
CA LEU A 28 0.85 4.25 -2.59
C LEU A 28 0.34 5.42 -3.44
N SER A 29 -0.65 6.16 -2.95
CA SER A 29 -1.08 7.39 -3.62
C SER A 29 0.04 8.43 -3.65
N LEU A 30 0.83 8.59 -2.57
CA LEU A 30 1.95 9.51 -2.57
C LEU A 30 3.04 9.11 -3.58
N GLN A 31 3.34 7.83 -3.72
CA GLN A 31 4.26 7.34 -4.75
C GLN A 31 3.72 7.62 -6.16
N LEU A 32 2.44 7.35 -6.37
CA LEU A 32 1.76 7.59 -7.65
C LEU A 32 1.72 9.09 -7.99
N LEU A 33 1.52 9.98 -7.01
CA LEU A 33 1.53 11.43 -7.21
C LEU A 33 2.85 11.96 -7.80
N GLN A 34 3.95 11.25 -7.54
CA GLN A 34 5.31 11.61 -7.95
C GLN A 34 5.70 11.09 -9.35
N ASN A 35 4.92 10.18 -9.94
CA ASN A 35 5.24 9.59 -11.25
C ASN A 35 4.05 9.69 -12.24
N GLY A 36 4.31 9.29 -13.49
CA GLY A 36 3.32 9.28 -14.58
C GLY A 36 2.83 7.86 -14.92
N GLN A 37 2.82 6.94 -13.96
CA GLN A 37 2.28 5.59 -14.20
C GLN A 37 0.74 5.64 -14.23
N GLU A 38 0.14 4.83 -15.10
CA GLU A 38 -1.33 4.74 -15.24
C GLU A 38 -1.99 6.11 -15.51
N SER A 39 -1.39 6.92 -16.40
CA SER A 39 -1.82 8.31 -16.67
C SER A 39 -3.30 8.43 -17.05
N LEU A 40 -3.81 7.54 -17.91
CA LEU A 40 -5.22 7.55 -18.33
C LEU A 40 -6.18 7.37 -17.15
N THR A 41 -5.75 6.64 -16.12
CA THR A 41 -6.55 6.31 -14.95
C THR A 41 -6.40 7.37 -13.84
N TYR A 42 -5.20 7.91 -13.62
CA TYR A 42 -4.90 8.71 -12.42
C TYR A 42 -4.55 10.18 -12.65
N ASP A 43 -4.36 10.66 -13.88
CA ASP A 43 -4.04 12.08 -14.10
C ASP A 43 -5.15 13.06 -13.69
N PRO A 44 -6.45 12.76 -13.87
CA PRO A 44 -7.52 13.54 -13.27
C PRO A 44 -7.36 13.67 -11.75
N TRP A 45 -7.11 12.56 -11.06
CA TRP A 45 -6.87 12.53 -9.61
C TRP A 45 -5.62 13.34 -9.21
N ARG A 46 -4.49 13.16 -9.91
CA ARG A 46 -3.26 13.93 -9.65
C ARG A 46 -3.49 15.43 -9.74
N ARG A 47 -4.27 15.89 -10.74
CA ARG A 47 -4.62 17.31 -10.90
C ARG A 47 -5.49 17.83 -9.76
N GLU A 48 -6.52 17.10 -9.35
CA GLU A 48 -7.36 17.47 -8.20
C GLU A 48 -6.54 17.55 -6.91
N VAL A 49 -5.72 16.53 -6.62
CA VAL A 49 -4.91 16.46 -5.39
C VAL A 49 -3.86 17.56 -5.36
N ARG A 50 -3.11 17.81 -6.44
CA ARG A 50 -2.11 18.90 -6.49
C ARG A 50 -2.74 20.27 -6.21
N ARG A 51 -3.93 20.53 -6.77
CA ARG A 51 -4.69 21.77 -6.51
C ARG A 51 -5.18 21.83 -5.06
N ALA A 52 -5.67 20.73 -4.50
CA ALA A 52 -6.10 20.66 -3.10
C ALA A 52 -4.93 20.92 -2.13
N LEU A 53 -3.77 20.29 -2.37
CA LEU A 53 -2.55 20.49 -1.59
C LEU A 53 -2.07 21.94 -1.61
N HIS A 54 -2.13 22.58 -2.78
CA HIS A 54 -1.77 23.99 -2.90
C HIS A 54 -2.74 24.89 -2.13
N ARG A 55 -4.05 24.70 -2.30
CA ARG A 55 -5.08 25.49 -1.59
C ARG A 55 -5.00 25.32 -0.07
N ALA A 56 -4.64 24.14 0.41
CA ALA A 56 -4.50 23.85 1.83
C ALA A 56 -3.14 24.27 2.42
N GLY A 57 -2.22 24.85 1.62
CA GLY A 57 -0.87 25.21 2.07
C GLY A 57 0.02 24.00 2.41
N LEU A 58 -0.39 22.77 2.04
CA LEU A 58 0.28 21.52 2.45
C LEU A 58 1.37 21.06 1.47
N ALA A 59 1.55 21.76 0.35
CA ALA A 59 2.50 21.38 -0.69
C ALA A 59 3.97 21.33 -0.20
N GLY A 60 4.35 22.13 0.79
CA GLY A 60 5.68 22.09 1.42
C GLY A 60 5.89 20.81 2.25
N ASP A 61 4.96 20.52 3.15
CA ASP A 61 4.98 19.34 4.01
C ASP A 61 4.99 18.04 3.20
N VAL A 62 4.14 17.94 2.17
CA VAL A 62 4.08 16.74 1.33
C VAL A 62 5.37 16.56 0.53
N ARG A 63 5.99 17.63 0.02
CA ARG A 63 7.31 17.53 -0.61
C ARG A 63 8.39 17.05 0.37
N ALA A 64 8.31 17.45 1.63
CA ALA A 64 9.20 16.95 2.67
C ALA A 64 8.90 15.49 3.07
N LEU A 65 7.67 15.00 2.88
CA LEU A 65 7.28 13.61 3.10
C LEU A 65 7.72 12.68 1.95
N MET A 66 7.72 13.15 0.69
CA MET A 66 8.06 12.35 -0.51
C MET A 66 9.36 11.52 -0.40
N PRO A 67 10.47 12.03 0.18
CA PRO A 67 11.67 11.22 0.42
C PRO A 67 11.48 9.95 1.25
N LEU A 68 10.48 9.91 2.14
CA LEU A 68 10.14 8.73 2.94
C LEU A 68 9.33 7.70 2.13
N CYS A 69 8.65 8.16 1.07
CA CYS A 69 7.81 7.34 0.19
C CYS A 69 8.26 7.54 -1.27
N PRO A 70 9.49 7.12 -1.65
CA PRO A 70 10.01 7.37 -2.99
C PRO A 70 9.12 6.76 -4.07
N ALA A 71 8.99 7.44 -5.21
CA ALA A 71 8.12 7.04 -6.32
C ALA A 71 8.41 5.63 -6.87
N VAL A 72 9.64 5.15 -6.72
CA VAL A 72 10.11 3.82 -7.10
C VAL A 72 11.09 3.32 -6.05
N GLY A 73 11.02 2.02 -5.74
CA GLY A 73 11.95 1.35 -4.84
C GLY A 73 11.38 1.15 -3.45
N TYR A 74 12.28 0.93 -2.48
CA TYR A 74 11.92 0.64 -1.10
C TYR A 74 11.40 1.89 -0.39
N PHE A 75 10.33 1.72 0.39
CA PHE A 75 9.92 2.66 1.44
C PHE A 75 9.84 1.92 2.78
N PRO A 76 10.00 2.61 3.93
CA PRO A 76 10.03 1.97 5.25
C PRO A 76 8.73 1.23 5.60
N ASP A 77 8.87 -0.01 6.08
CA ASP A 77 7.75 -0.87 6.51
C ASP A 77 7.00 -0.28 7.72
N PHE A 78 7.64 0.60 8.50
CA PHE A 78 6.97 1.26 9.63
C PHE A 78 5.86 2.22 9.20
N LEU A 79 5.84 2.64 7.92
CA LEU A 79 4.80 3.52 7.37
C LEU A 79 3.49 2.79 7.06
N THR A 80 3.48 1.46 7.02
CA THR A 80 2.29 0.64 6.74
C THR A 80 2.13 -0.48 7.79
N PRO A 81 1.95 -0.11 9.08
CA PRO A 81 1.90 -1.07 10.18
C PRO A 81 0.62 -1.91 10.15
N GLY A 82 0.68 -3.10 10.75
CA GLY A 82 -0.49 -3.97 10.93
C GLY A 82 -0.65 -5.02 9.83
N HIS A 83 -1.87 -5.55 9.70
CA HIS A 83 -2.19 -6.64 8.76
C HIS A 83 -3.02 -6.14 7.57
N GLY A 84 -3.10 -4.81 7.37
CA GLY A 84 -4.05 -4.20 6.45
C GLY A 84 -5.46 -4.08 7.04
N ASP A 85 -5.53 -3.92 8.37
CA ASP A 85 -6.75 -3.98 9.17
C ASP A 85 -6.98 -2.74 10.04
N LEU A 86 -6.07 -1.75 9.99
CA LEU A 86 -6.10 -0.60 10.87
C LEU A 86 -6.86 0.57 10.26
N GLY A 87 -7.63 1.26 11.11
CA GLY A 87 -8.14 2.59 10.80
C GLY A 87 -6.99 3.61 10.75
N LEU A 88 -7.24 4.77 10.11
CA LEU A 88 -6.23 5.81 9.93
C LEU A 88 -5.56 6.22 11.25
N GLU A 89 -6.35 6.49 12.29
CA GLU A 89 -5.82 6.99 13.56
C GLU A 89 -4.93 5.96 14.27
N ASP A 90 -5.41 4.71 14.40
CA ASP A 90 -4.62 3.62 14.98
C ASP A 90 -3.33 3.36 14.20
N ALA A 91 -3.41 3.41 12.87
CA ALA A 91 -2.26 3.19 12.00
C ALA A 91 -1.23 4.30 12.17
N VAL A 92 -1.68 5.57 12.24
CA VAL A 92 -0.78 6.70 12.46
C VAL A 92 -0.19 6.67 13.88
N ASP A 93 -0.96 6.31 14.90
CA ASP A 93 -0.44 6.18 16.25
C ASP A 93 0.64 5.10 16.34
N ARG A 94 0.52 4.01 15.57
CA ARG A 94 1.60 3.01 15.43
C ARG A 94 2.83 3.56 14.72
N VAL A 95 2.67 4.36 13.66
CA VAL A 95 3.80 5.06 13.01
C VAL A 95 4.51 5.94 14.05
N GLN A 96 3.75 6.73 14.81
CA GLN A 96 4.28 7.65 15.82
C GLN A 96 4.92 6.94 17.02
N SER A 97 4.53 5.69 17.28
CA SER A 97 5.07 4.84 18.35
C SER A 97 6.22 3.94 17.88
N THR A 98 6.71 4.12 16.65
CA THR A 98 7.78 3.29 16.10
C THR A 98 9.06 3.44 16.94
N PRO A 99 9.63 2.35 17.47
CA PRO A 99 10.86 2.41 18.25
C PRO A 99 12.02 3.03 17.44
N ARG A 100 12.81 3.91 18.06
CA ARG A 100 13.94 4.60 17.40
C ARG A 100 14.89 3.64 16.68
N ARG A 101 15.17 2.47 17.27
CA ARG A 101 16.01 1.43 16.64
C ARG A 101 15.49 0.99 15.27
N ARG A 102 14.16 0.87 15.13
CA ARG A 102 13.49 0.48 13.90
C ARG A 102 13.50 1.62 12.88
N LEU A 103 13.25 2.85 13.32
CA LEU A 103 13.39 4.05 12.48
C LEU A 103 14.78 4.15 11.87
N VAL A 104 15.84 4.02 12.67
CA VAL A 104 17.23 4.09 12.19
C VAL A 104 17.52 2.98 11.19
N ALA A 105 17.16 1.73 11.49
CA ALA A 105 17.43 0.60 10.62
C ALA A 105 16.72 0.72 9.26
N GLU A 106 15.43 1.01 9.25
CA GLU A 106 14.65 1.10 8.01
C GLU A 106 15.02 2.36 7.20
N LEU A 107 15.30 3.50 7.84
CA LEU A 107 15.72 4.72 7.12
C LEU A 107 17.16 4.65 6.61
N ALA A 108 18.05 3.89 7.26
CA ALA A 108 19.36 3.57 6.71
C ALA A 108 19.22 2.74 5.42
N ARG A 109 18.30 1.76 5.40
CA ARG A 109 18.00 0.96 4.20
C ARG A 109 17.43 1.81 3.07
N LEU A 110 16.58 2.79 3.39
CA LEU A 110 16.06 3.77 2.44
C LEU A 110 17.20 4.60 1.80
N GLY A 111 18.19 5.01 2.59
CA GLY A 111 19.37 5.75 2.11
C GLY A 111 20.41 4.92 1.37
N GLY A 112 20.51 3.63 1.67
CA GLY A 112 21.56 2.73 1.17
C GLY A 112 21.58 2.51 -0.35
N ARG A 113 20.54 2.96 -1.08
CA ARG A 113 20.49 2.92 -2.56
C ARG A 113 21.00 4.20 -3.23
N SER A 114 21.41 5.21 -2.47
CA SER A 114 21.91 6.48 -3.01
C SER A 114 23.18 6.92 -2.29
N HIS A 115 24.24 7.23 -3.05
CA HIS A 115 25.46 7.87 -2.53
C HIS A 115 25.24 9.34 -2.10
N ARG A 116 23.98 9.80 -2.03
CA ARG A 116 23.62 11.17 -1.66
C ARG A 116 23.27 11.23 -0.17
N PRO A 117 23.59 12.35 0.51
CA PRO A 117 23.12 12.57 1.87
C PRO A 117 21.59 12.42 1.96
N LEU A 118 21.12 11.69 2.99
CA LEU A 118 19.69 11.54 3.26
C LEU A 118 19.02 12.92 3.35
N PRO A 119 17.84 13.14 2.76
CA PRO A 119 17.12 14.41 2.89
C PRO A 119 16.84 14.81 4.34
N ARG A 120 16.72 16.12 4.60
CA ARG A 120 16.58 16.66 5.97
C ARG A 120 15.40 16.04 6.74
N SER A 121 14.26 15.86 6.09
CA SER A 121 13.07 15.24 6.69
C SER A 121 13.33 13.80 7.13
N VAL A 122 14.00 13.01 6.29
CA VAL A 122 14.39 11.63 6.61
C VAL A 122 15.30 11.59 7.83
N ARG A 123 16.35 12.42 7.85
CA ARG A 123 17.26 12.51 9.00
C ARG A 123 16.54 12.94 10.28
N TRP A 124 15.59 13.87 10.16
CA TRP A 124 14.82 14.34 11.30
C TRP A 124 13.92 13.24 11.87
N VAL A 125 13.22 12.46 11.04
CA VAL A 125 12.43 11.30 11.51
C VAL A 125 13.35 10.25 12.16
N ALA A 126 14.55 10.03 11.63
CA ALA A 126 15.52 9.09 12.21
C ALA A 126 15.98 9.44 13.64
N THR A 127 15.79 10.69 14.08
CA THR A 127 16.06 11.09 15.48
C THR A 127 15.13 10.36 16.47
N GLY A 128 13.91 10.01 16.04
CA GLY A 128 12.86 9.49 16.91
C GLY A 128 12.30 10.53 17.89
N GLU A 129 12.61 11.81 17.72
CA GLU A 129 12.09 12.86 18.58
C GLU A 129 10.56 12.95 18.46
N PRO A 130 9.82 13.17 19.56
CA PRO A 130 8.37 13.27 19.53
C PRO A 130 7.85 14.33 18.56
N ALA A 131 8.58 15.44 18.37
CA ALA A 131 8.21 16.48 17.40
C ALA A 131 8.29 15.99 15.95
N ALA A 132 9.32 15.22 15.59
CA ALA A 132 9.48 14.65 14.26
C ALA A 132 8.36 13.63 13.96
N LEU A 133 8.03 12.78 14.92
CA LEU A 133 6.99 11.77 14.78
C LEU A 133 5.58 12.41 14.76
N ARG A 134 5.34 13.48 15.53
CA ARG A 134 4.13 14.30 15.42
C ARG A 134 3.97 14.96 14.06
N TRP A 135 5.06 15.52 13.52
CA TRP A 135 5.03 16.06 12.17
C TRP A 135 4.71 14.98 11.12
N LEU A 136 5.37 13.82 11.20
CA LEU A 136 5.15 12.71 10.27
C LEU A 136 3.70 12.24 10.30
N GLY A 137 3.18 11.90 11.48
CA GLY A 137 1.81 11.44 11.64
C GLY A 137 0.79 12.51 11.22
N GLY A 138 1.00 13.76 11.61
CA GLY A 138 0.14 14.87 11.20
C GLY A 138 0.13 15.09 9.68
N THR A 139 1.28 14.95 9.02
CA THR A 139 1.37 15.10 7.56
C THR A 139 0.70 13.94 6.82
N LEU A 140 0.85 12.70 7.31
CA LEU A 140 0.13 11.54 6.77
C LEU A 140 -1.39 11.72 6.86
N ARG A 141 -1.91 12.13 8.03
CA ARG A 141 -3.34 12.42 8.22
C ARG A 141 -3.85 13.49 7.27
N ARG A 142 -3.16 14.64 7.20
CA ARG A 142 -3.56 15.76 6.33
C ARG A 142 -3.48 15.38 4.85
N TYR A 143 -2.48 14.60 4.45
CA TYR A 143 -2.38 14.10 3.08
C TYR A 143 -3.51 13.12 2.77
N TYR A 144 -3.77 12.13 3.63
CA TYR A 144 -4.89 11.18 3.47
C TYR A 144 -6.23 11.90 3.28
N ALA A 145 -6.51 12.91 4.11
CA ALA A 145 -7.74 13.69 4.04
C ALA A 145 -7.97 14.39 2.69
N LEU A 146 -6.89 14.73 1.97
CA LEU A 146 -6.96 15.42 0.68
C LEU A 146 -6.80 14.48 -0.53
N ALA A 147 -6.02 13.41 -0.38
CA ALA A 147 -5.60 12.56 -1.49
C ALA A 147 -6.34 11.22 -1.57
N VAL A 148 -6.91 10.73 -0.46
CA VAL A 148 -7.55 9.41 -0.36
C VAL A 148 -9.00 9.53 0.11
N ALA A 149 -9.23 10.20 1.23
CA ALA A 149 -10.56 10.30 1.87
C ALA A 149 -11.68 10.75 0.92
N PRO A 150 -11.50 11.75 0.02
CA PRO A 150 -12.55 12.19 -0.89
C PRO A 150 -12.97 11.14 -1.93
N TYR A 151 -12.17 10.10 -2.10
CA TYR A 151 -12.36 9.03 -3.09
C TYR A 151 -12.76 7.70 -2.44
N LEU A 152 -12.99 7.67 -1.11
CA LEU A 152 -13.39 6.45 -0.41
C LEU A 152 -14.63 5.74 -0.96
N PRO A 153 -15.69 6.42 -1.43
CA PRO A 153 -16.84 5.72 -2.00
C PRO A 153 -16.47 4.80 -3.17
N VAL A 154 -15.67 5.28 -4.13
CA VAL A 154 -15.24 4.48 -5.28
C VAL A 154 -14.18 3.43 -4.91
N ILE A 155 -13.27 3.78 -3.99
CA ILE A 155 -12.28 2.83 -3.46
C ILE A 155 -12.98 1.65 -2.79
N ARG A 156 -13.97 1.93 -1.92
CA ARG A 156 -14.74 0.90 -1.20
C ARG A 156 -15.59 0.05 -2.13
N ALA A 157 -16.25 0.68 -3.12
CA ALA A 157 -17.01 -0.06 -4.12
C ALA A 157 -16.11 -1.07 -4.86
N ARG A 158 -14.95 -0.61 -5.36
CA ARG A 158 -14.03 -1.48 -6.09
C ARG A 158 -13.42 -2.59 -5.22
N ALA A 159 -13.06 -2.27 -3.97
CA ALA A 159 -12.59 -3.27 -3.02
C ALA A 159 -13.68 -4.29 -2.67
N GLY A 160 -14.94 -3.85 -2.57
CA GLY A 160 -16.09 -4.73 -2.36
C GLY A 160 -16.32 -5.70 -3.51
N GLU A 161 -16.23 -5.22 -4.76
CA GLU A 161 -16.32 -6.07 -5.95
C GLU A 161 -15.20 -7.13 -5.99
N ASP A 162 -13.95 -6.73 -5.72
CA ASP A 162 -12.85 -7.68 -5.65
C ASP A 162 -13.09 -8.71 -4.56
N ARG A 163 -13.41 -8.25 -3.35
CA ARG A 163 -13.69 -9.13 -2.21
C ARG A 163 -14.83 -10.11 -2.47
N ALA A 164 -15.90 -9.68 -3.16
CA ALA A 164 -17.01 -10.54 -3.53
C ALA A 164 -16.55 -11.67 -4.48
N ARG A 165 -15.72 -11.36 -5.49
CA ARG A 165 -15.10 -12.37 -6.37
C ARG A 165 -14.24 -13.37 -5.58
N ARG A 166 -13.42 -12.88 -4.65
CA ARG A 166 -12.59 -13.75 -3.79
C ARG A 166 -13.44 -14.66 -2.89
N ALA A 167 -14.52 -14.12 -2.33
CA ALA A 167 -15.44 -14.87 -1.49
C ALA A 167 -16.16 -15.97 -2.28
N GLU A 168 -16.64 -15.68 -3.49
CA GLU A 168 -17.30 -16.65 -4.35
C GLU A 168 -16.36 -17.82 -4.72
N ALA A 169 -15.12 -17.52 -5.08
CA ALA A 169 -14.10 -18.55 -5.33
C ALA A 169 -13.85 -19.42 -4.08
N ALA A 170 -13.80 -18.81 -2.90
CA ALA A 170 -13.62 -19.53 -1.65
C ALA A 170 -14.82 -20.43 -1.30
N LEU A 171 -16.05 -19.97 -1.53
CA LEU A 171 -17.27 -20.72 -1.26
C LEU A 171 -17.43 -21.92 -2.20
N THR A 172 -17.05 -21.76 -3.47
CA THR A 172 -17.21 -22.80 -4.50
C THR A 172 -16.11 -23.87 -4.44
N GLY A 173 -14.86 -23.51 -4.12
CA GLY A 173 -13.72 -24.42 -4.20
C GLY A 173 -12.71 -24.34 -3.05
N GLY A 174 -13.10 -23.74 -1.92
CA GLY A 174 -12.28 -23.64 -0.72
C GLY A 174 -11.02 -22.78 -0.89
N ALA A 175 -10.01 -23.02 -0.05
CA ALA A 175 -8.81 -22.20 0.01
C ALA A 175 -7.94 -22.28 -1.27
N GLU A 176 -7.98 -23.39 -2.00
CA GLU A 176 -7.26 -23.51 -3.28
C GLU A 176 -7.88 -22.66 -4.38
N ALA A 177 -9.21 -22.64 -4.49
CA ALA A 177 -9.91 -21.78 -5.44
C ALA A 177 -9.78 -20.30 -5.07
N LEU A 178 -9.84 -19.98 -3.77
CA LEU A 178 -9.51 -18.64 -3.28
C LEU A 178 -8.12 -18.19 -3.77
N LEU A 179 -7.07 -18.99 -3.55
CA LEU A 179 -5.73 -18.68 -4.02
C LEU A 179 -5.68 -18.59 -5.55
N GLY A 180 -6.35 -19.52 -6.23
CA GLY A 180 -6.46 -19.58 -7.70
C GLY A 180 -7.04 -18.31 -8.30
N SER A 181 -8.03 -17.68 -7.66
CA SER A 181 -8.63 -16.43 -8.15
C SER A 181 -7.60 -15.30 -8.31
N TYR A 182 -6.54 -15.27 -7.50
CA TYR A 182 -5.51 -14.23 -7.59
C TYR A 182 -4.62 -14.36 -8.83
N ALA A 183 -4.59 -15.54 -9.46
CA ALA A 183 -3.90 -15.73 -10.75
C ALA A 183 -4.65 -15.07 -11.92
N GLU A 184 -5.88 -14.58 -11.72
CA GLU A 184 -6.61 -13.77 -12.70
C GLU A 184 -6.09 -12.33 -12.79
N LEU A 185 -5.34 -11.88 -11.78
CA LEU A 185 -4.75 -10.54 -11.81
C LEU A 185 -3.69 -10.43 -12.92
N PRO A 186 -3.56 -9.27 -13.59
CA PRO A 186 -2.59 -9.08 -14.67
C PRO A 186 -1.17 -9.45 -14.24
N GLY A 187 -0.58 -10.42 -14.95
CA GLY A 187 0.78 -10.93 -14.69
C GLY A 187 0.92 -11.89 -13.50
N TRP A 188 -0.11 -12.11 -12.69
CA TRP A 188 -0.08 -13.09 -11.59
C TRP A 188 -0.33 -14.49 -12.12
N ARG A 189 0.37 -15.48 -11.59
CA ARG A 189 0.25 -16.87 -12.03
C ARG A 189 0.26 -17.77 -10.81
N ARG A 190 -0.33 -18.95 -10.94
CA ARG A 190 -0.27 -20.01 -9.95
C ARG A 190 0.52 -21.19 -10.54
N PRO A 191 1.84 -21.26 -10.32
CA PRO A 191 2.67 -22.32 -10.92
C PRO A 191 2.23 -23.74 -10.52
N ASP A 192 1.77 -23.90 -9.28
CA ASP A 192 1.19 -25.14 -8.76
C ASP A 192 0.25 -24.85 -7.59
N ARG A 193 -0.16 -25.91 -6.86
CA ARG A 193 -1.14 -25.77 -5.78
C ARG A 193 -0.66 -24.94 -4.58
N THR A 194 0.65 -24.83 -4.36
CA THR A 194 1.26 -24.24 -3.17
C THR A 194 2.10 -23.00 -3.47
N ARG A 195 2.07 -22.49 -4.70
CA ARG A 195 2.83 -21.30 -5.09
C ARG A 195 1.96 -20.25 -5.80
N LEU A 196 2.20 -18.99 -5.45
CA LEU A 196 1.66 -17.84 -6.17
C LEU A 196 2.82 -16.98 -6.66
N ALA A 197 2.84 -16.67 -7.95
CA ALA A 197 3.86 -15.85 -8.59
C ALA A 197 3.23 -14.55 -9.09
N ALA A 198 3.94 -13.43 -8.93
CA ALA A 198 3.45 -12.12 -9.35
C ALA A 198 4.56 -11.20 -9.87
N PRO A 199 4.21 -10.17 -10.66
CA PRO A 199 5.17 -9.18 -11.12
C PRO A 199 5.89 -8.52 -9.94
N TYR A 200 7.21 -8.40 -10.00
CA TYR A 200 7.98 -7.72 -8.94
C TYR A 200 9.31 -7.21 -9.52
N PRO A 201 9.80 -6.02 -9.12
CA PRO A 201 11.01 -5.41 -9.70
C PRO A 201 12.27 -6.28 -9.58
N GLU A 202 12.35 -7.07 -8.50
CA GLU A 202 13.47 -8.00 -8.23
C GLU A 202 12.96 -9.43 -8.08
N SER A 203 13.86 -10.42 -8.08
CA SER A 203 13.49 -11.80 -7.74
C SER A 203 13.40 -11.93 -6.23
N ARG A 204 12.24 -12.35 -5.70
CA ARG A 204 12.02 -12.48 -4.26
C ARG A 204 11.17 -13.71 -3.97
N VAL A 205 11.52 -14.45 -2.92
CA VAL A 205 10.72 -15.57 -2.40
C VAL A 205 10.23 -15.22 -1.01
N LEU A 206 8.91 -15.24 -0.80
CA LEU A 206 8.27 -15.07 0.49
C LEU A 206 7.86 -16.43 1.03
N ARG A 207 8.49 -16.87 2.12
CA ARG A 207 8.18 -18.12 2.82
C ARG A 207 7.31 -17.83 4.04
N LEU A 208 6.16 -18.49 4.15
CA LEU A 208 5.21 -18.18 5.22
C LEU A 208 5.66 -18.70 6.59
N GLY A 209 6.29 -19.88 6.64
CA GLY A 209 6.93 -20.40 7.84
C GLY A 209 5.94 -20.61 8.98
N GLY A 210 4.76 -21.18 8.68
CA GLY A 210 3.71 -21.40 9.68
C GLY A 210 2.84 -20.18 9.99
N ARG A 211 3.14 -19.01 9.43
CA ARG A 211 2.42 -17.75 9.69
C ARG A 211 1.25 -17.54 8.71
N PRO A 212 0.23 -16.75 9.07
CA PRO A 212 -0.83 -16.36 8.15
C PRO A 212 -0.34 -15.32 7.15
N LEU A 213 -0.81 -15.42 5.91
CA LEU A 213 -0.67 -14.38 4.89
C LEU A 213 -2.00 -13.62 4.78
N THR A 214 -1.95 -12.28 4.80
CA THR A 214 -3.11 -11.44 4.52
C THR A 214 -2.98 -10.77 3.16
N LEU A 215 -3.95 -11.00 2.28
CA LEU A 215 -4.07 -10.33 0.99
C LEU A 215 -4.87 -9.05 1.16
N VAL A 216 -4.25 -7.92 0.83
CA VAL A 216 -4.81 -6.58 1.03
C VAL A 216 -5.02 -5.94 -0.33
N PRO A 217 -6.27 -5.64 -0.73
CA PRO A 217 -6.50 -4.87 -1.95
C PRO A 217 -6.03 -3.43 -1.73
N ALA A 218 -5.43 -2.82 -2.75
CA ALA A 218 -5.13 -1.41 -2.76
C ALA A 218 -5.46 -0.79 -4.11
N PHE A 219 -6.18 0.33 -4.06
CA PHE A 219 -6.61 1.11 -5.20
C PHE A 219 -5.42 1.79 -5.87
N PHE A 220 -4.58 2.47 -5.09
CA PHE A 220 -3.39 3.16 -5.62
C PHE A 220 -2.18 2.24 -5.83
N CYS A 221 -2.30 0.93 -5.57
CA CYS A 221 -1.29 -0.06 -5.96
C CYS A 221 -1.36 -0.26 -7.48
N VAL A 222 -0.29 0.10 -8.19
CA VAL A 222 -0.19 -0.06 -9.65
C VAL A 222 0.93 -1.04 -10.01
N ARG A 223 0.71 -1.84 -11.05
CA ARG A 223 1.65 -2.79 -11.69
C ARG A 223 2.04 -4.04 -10.91
N ALA A 224 2.57 -3.91 -9.70
CA ALA A 224 3.20 -5.02 -8.98
C ALA A 224 2.70 -5.07 -7.53
N PRO A 225 2.48 -6.27 -6.96
CA PRO A 225 2.25 -6.39 -5.53
C PRO A 225 3.38 -5.82 -4.70
N LEU A 226 3.03 -5.47 -3.47
CA LEU A 226 3.99 -5.11 -2.44
C LEU A 226 3.88 -6.08 -1.27
N ALA A 227 5.03 -6.42 -0.70
CA ALA A 227 5.13 -7.16 0.55
C ALA A 227 6.10 -6.43 1.46
N LEU A 228 5.84 -6.47 2.77
CA LEU A 228 6.76 -5.91 3.75
C LEU A 228 8.15 -6.51 3.57
N VAL A 229 9.16 -5.69 3.76
CA VAL A 229 10.54 -6.08 3.48
C VAL A 229 11.16 -6.79 4.69
N ASP A 230 10.86 -6.34 5.90
CA ASP A 230 11.14 -7.07 7.13
C ASP A 230 10.22 -8.28 7.25
N GLU A 231 10.79 -9.47 7.05
CA GLU A 231 10.06 -10.73 7.09
C GLU A 231 9.63 -11.14 8.51
N SER A 232 10.07 -10.45 9.57
CA SER A 232 9.60 -10.68 10.94
C SER A 232 8.24 -10.02 11.23
N LEU A 233 7.86 -9.03 10.41
CA LEU A 233 6.57 -8.35 10.50
C LEU A 233 5.42 -9.25 10.02
N PRO A 234 4.16 -8.86 10.30
CA PRO A 234 3.00 -9.50 9.69
C PRO A 234 3.15 -9.71 8.19
N GLN A 235 2.84 -10.92 7.70
CA GLN A 235 2.93 -11.21 6.29
C GLN A 235 1.71 -10.67 5.56
N VAL A 236 1.91 -9.54 4.91
CA VAL A 236 0.92 -8.84 4.09
C VAL A 236 1.41 -8.84 2.64
N LEU A 237 0.50 -9.17 1.72
CA LEU A 237 0.71 -9.02 0.30
C LEU A 237 -0.38 -8.11 -0.26
N VAL A 238 0.04 -6.93 -0.69
CA VAL A 238 -0.83 -5.91 -1.29
C VAL A 238 -0.97 -6.19 -2.77
N HIS A 239 -2.19 -6.12 -3.29
CA HIS A 239 -2.48 -6.36 -4.70
C HIS A 239 -3.32 -5.24 -5.32
N PRO A 240 -3.18 -5.00 -6.64
CA PRO A 240 -3.92 -3.94 -7.32
C PRO A 240 -5.42 -4.27 -7.40
N LEU A 241 -6.24 -3.23 -7.45
CA LEU A 241 -7.69 -3.29 -7.71
C LEU A 241 -8.08 -2.94 -9.16
N ASP A 242 -7.13 -2.47 -9.98
CA ASP A 242 -7.30 -2.13 -11.40
C ASP A 242 -8.62 -1.38 -11.71
N PRO A 243 -8.77 -0.12 -11.26
CA PRO A 243 -9.95 0.67 -11.60
C PRO A 243 -9.92 1.10 -13.07
N GLU A 244 -11.10 1.13 -13.69
CA GLU A 244 -11.25 1.53 -15.08
C GLU A 244 -10.80 2.98 -15.32
N PRO A 245 -10.17 3.27 -16.48
CA PRO A 245 -9.96 4.63 -16.94
C PRO A 245 -11.26 5.45 -16.89
N GLY A 246 -11.17 6.69 -16.41
CA GLY A 246 -12.32 7.57 -16.26
C GLY A 246 -13.17 7.34 -15.00
N TRP A 247 -12.73 6.53 -14.03
CA TRP A 247 -13.42 6.33 -12.75
C TRP A 247 -13.77 7.66 -12.05
N LEU A 248 -12.86 8.65 -12.08
CA LEU A 248 -13.04 9.89 -11.34
C LEU A 248 -14.15 10.77 -11.92
N PRO A 249 -14.14 11.14 -13.23
CA PRO A 249 -15.27 11.84 -13.84
C PRO A 249 -16.62 11.15 -13.61
N ARG A 250 -16.69 9.82 -13.74
CA ARG A 250 -17.92 9.05 -13.51
C ARG A 250 -18.41 9.17 -12.06
N SER A 251 -17.49 9.04 -11.11
CA SER A 251 -17.82 9.17 -9.68
C SER A 251 -18.34 10.57 -9.32
N ARG A 252 -17.84 11.62 -9.98
CA ARG A 252 -18.30 13.00 -9.78
C ARG A 252 -19.66 13.26 -10.41
N ALA A 253 -19.92 12.71 -11.60
CA ALA A 253 -21.22 12.82 -12.26
C ALA A 253 -22.33 12.12 -11.45
N GLY A 254 -22.06 10.92 -10.91
CA GLY A 254 -23.01 10.18 -10.08
C GLY A 254 -23.25 10.77 -8.69
N ALA A 255 -22.44 11.73 -8.23
CA ALA A 255 -22.66 12.44 -6.97
C ALA A 255 -23.44 13.76 -7.14
N ALA A 256 -23.68 14.19 -8.38
CA ALA A 256 -24.36 15.45 -8.71
C ALA A 256 -25.82 15.27 -9.14
N GLY A 257 -26.29 14.02 -9.29
CA GLY A 257 -27.70 13.65 -9.53
C GLY A 257 -28.30 12.98 -8.32
#